data_AF-A0A8B3DM86-F1
#
_entry.id   AF-A0A8B3DM86-F1
#
_cell.length_a   1.000
_cell.length_b   1.000
_cell.length_c   1.000
_cell.angle_alpha   90.00
_cell.angle_beta   90.00
_cell.angle_gamma   90.00
#
_symmetry.space_group_name_H-M   'P 1'
#
loop_
_entity.id
_entity.type
_entity.pdbx_description
1 polymer ?
#
loop_
_entity_poly.entity_id
_entity_poly.type
_entity_poly.pdbx_seq_one_letter_code
_entity_poly.pdbx_strand_id
1 'polypeptide(L)'
;MPSLRTLLLSFALFVSSAHAAMQNQYALVFFFESTCPYCHKTAPKITRLSERFQLPVYAFSVDGAGIPGFEVPIPVTLEIGSTFFPNNGKAVIPATFLMNVNSRKFSRLSIGDVPESTLAQSIQNALNDPRVQEALQ
;
A
#
# COMPACT_ATOMS: atom_id res chain seq x y z
N MET A 1 -48.72 -47.63 15.02
CA MET A 1 -48.70 -46.51 14.05
C MET A 1 -47.69 -45.49 14.57
N PRO A 2 -46.58 -45.23 13.85
CA PRO A 2 -45.39 -44.59 14.42
C PRO A 2 -45.54 -43.06 14.50
N SER A 3 -44.95 -42.50 15.55
CA SER A 3 -44.92 -41.08 15.87
C SER A 3 -43.94 -40.33 14.97
N LEU A 4 -44.46 -39.35 14.24
CA LEU A 4 -43.72 -38.47 13.35
C LEU A 4 -42.98 -37.42 14.19
N ARG A 5 -41.68 -37.65 14.44
CA ARG A 5 -40.79 -36.69 15.09
C ARG A 5 -40.50 -35.53 14.14
N THR A 6 -41.13 -34.38 14.39
CA THR A 6 -40.88 -33.12 13.70
C THR A 6 -39.45 -32.64 14.00
N LEU A 7 -38.54 -32.85 13.06
CA LEU A 7 -37.18 -32.33 13.13
C LEU A 7 -37.21 -30.85 12.71
N LEU A 8 -37.35 -29.95 13.69
CA LEU A 8 -37.18 -28.52 13.47
C LEU A 8 -35.69 -28.24 13.21
N LEU A 9 -35.31 -28.13 11.93
CA LEU A 9 -34.02 -27.57 11.53
C LEU A 9 -34.04 -26.07 11.82
N SER A 10 -33.53 -25.68 12.97
CA SER A 10 -33.17 -24.31 13.30
C SER A 10 -31.99 -23.88 12.43
N PHE A 11 -32.27 -23.41 11.21
CA PHE A 11 -31.27 -22.76 10.36
C PHE A 11 -30.99 -21.38 10.96
N ALA A 12 -30.06 -21.33 11.92
CA ALA A 12 -29.51 -20.09 12.42
C ALA A 12 -28.78 -19.41 11.25
N LEU A 13 -29.45 -18.42 10.65
CA LEU A 13 -28.84 -17.48 9.72
C LEU A 13 -27.76 -16.71 10.48
N PHE A 14 -26.54 -17.22 10.46
CA PHE A 14 -25.36 -16.42 10.75
C PHE A 14 -25.25 -15.38 9.64
N VAL A 15 -25.94 -14.24 9.82
CA VAL A 15 -25.71 -13.04 9.03
C VAL A 15 -24.32 -12.56 9.43
N SER A 16 -23.28 -13.06 8.75
CA SER A 16 -21.98 -12.43 8.75
C SER A 16 -22.15 -11.09 8.07
N SER A 17 -22.31 -10.03 8.87
CA SER A 17 -22.18 -8.66 8.41
C SER A 17 -20.75 -8.46 7.94
N ALA A 18 -20.47 -8.82 6.69
CA ALA A 18 -19.20 -8.55 6.02
C ALA A 18 -19.11 -7.04 5.78
N HIS A 19 -18.83 -6.29 6.83
CA HIS A 19 -18.21 -4.99 6.69
C HIS A 19 -16.84 -5.29 6.11
N ALA A 20 -16.62 -4.96 4.84
CA ALA A 20 -15.30 -4.92 4.25
C ALA A 20 -14.51 -3.79 4.93
N ALA A 21 -14.13 -4.00 6.19
CA ALA A 21 -13.06 -3.24 6.78
C ALA A 21 -11.84 -3.53 5.90
N MET A 22 -11.18 -2.48 5.40
CA MET A 22 -9.86 -2.62 4.83
C MET A 22 -8.98 -3.23 5.92
N GLN A 23 -8.78 -4.56 5.87
CA GLN A 23 -8.15 -5.34 6.95
C GLN A 23 -6.72 -4.89 7.22
N ASN A 24 -6.11 -4.18 6.25
CA ASN A 24 -4.77 -3.65 6.36
C ASN A 24 -4.84 -2.13 6.52
N GLN A 25 -4.48 -1.61 7.69
CA GLN A 25 -4.39 -0.17 7.93
C GLN A 25 -3.23 0.50 7.16
N TYR A 26 -2.44 -0.26 6.40
CA TYR A 26 -1.27 0.22 5.69
C TYR A 26 -1.44 0.13 4.17
N ALA A 27 -0.77 1.04 3.47
CA ALA A 27 -0.61 1.05 2.02
C ALA A 27 0.86 1.33 1.65
N LEU A 28 1.28 0.82 0.50
CA LEU A 28 2.51 1.29 -0.13
C LEU A 28 2.23 2.62 -0.83
N VAL A 29 3.15 3.57 -0.70
CA VAL A 29 3.16 4.78 -1.50
C VAL A 29 4.35 4.71 -2.44
N PHE A 30 4.12 4.88 -3.74
CA PHE A 30 5.14 4.80 -4.77
C PHE A 30 5.15 6.09 -5.59
N PHE A 31 6.21 6.88 -5.47
CA PHE A 31 6.41 8.07 -6.30
C PHE A 31 7.26 7.73 -7.52
N PHE A 32 6.83 8.18 -8.68
CA PHE A 32 7.49 7.95 -9.95
C PHE A 32 7.37 9.14 -10.92
N GLU A 33 8.11 9.07 -12.02
CA GLU A 33 8.03 9.98 -13.16
C GLU A 33 8.07 9.13 -14.44
N SER A 34 7.26 9.46 -15.45
CA SER A 34 7.03 8.57 -16.59
C SER A 34 8.27 8.34 -17.46
N THR A 35 9.21 9.29 -17.53
CA THR A 35 10.45 9.15 -18.30
C THR A 35 11.62 8.59 -17.50
N CYS A 36 11.44 8.30 -16.20
CA CYS A 36 12.52 7.84 -15.33
C CYS A 36 12.78 6.33 -15.51
N PRO A 37 13.95 5.91 -16.02
CA PRO A 37 14.24 4.49 -16.29
C PRO A 37 14.28 3.64 -15.01
N TYR A 38 14.62 4.24 -13.88
CA TYR A 38 14.60 3.55 -12.58
C TYR A 38 13.16 3.31 -12.10
N CYS A 39 12.23 4.21 -12.39
CA CYS A 39 10.81 4.00 -12.10
C CYS A 39 10.26 2.79 -12.85
N HIS A 40 10.58 2.66 -14.13
CA HIS A 40 10.18 1.50 -14.94
C HIS A 40 10.77 0.18 -14.40
N LYS A 41 11.97 0.21 -13.82
CA LYS A 41 12.56 -0.97 -13.15
C LYS A 41 11.89 -1.30 -11.81
N THR A 42 11.49 -0.29 -11.06
CA THR A 42 10.88 -0.45 -9.73
C THR A 42 9.40 -0.84 -9.81
N ALA A 43 8.64 -0.32 -10.77
CA ALA A 43 7.21 -0.56 -10.92
C ALA A 43 6.78 -2.04 -10.83
N PRO A 44 7.36 -2.98 -11.61
CA PRO A 44 6.96 -4.39 -11.51
C PRO A 44 7.34 -5.03 -10.16
N LYS A 45 8.33 -4.51 -9.43
CA LYS A 45 8.66 -4.95 -8.07
C LYS A 45 7.55 -4.52 -7.10
N ILE A 46 7.06 -3.28 -7.23
CA ILE A 46 5.97 -2.75 -6.40
C ILE A 46 4.69 -3.57 -6.59
N THR A 47 4.31 -3.90 -7.83
CA THR A 47 3.13 -4.73 -8.10
C THR A 47 3.24 -6.10 -7.43
N ARG A 48 4.37 -6.81 -7.59
CA ARG A 48 4.58 -8.12 -6.93
C ARG A 48 4.58 -8.04 -5.41
N LEU A 49 5.19 -6.99 -4.85
CA LEU A 49 5.26 -6.81 -3.39
C LEU A 49 3.92 -6.38 -2.81
N SER A 50 3.14 -5.57 -3.52
CA SER A 50 1.76 -5.23 -3.17
C SER A 50 0.90 -6.49 -3.03
N GLU A 51 0.97 -7.39 -4.02
CA GLU A 51 0.28 -8.68 -3.99
C GLU A 51 0.77 -9.57 -2.84
N ARG A 52 2.10 -9.72 -2.71
CA ARG A 52 2.73 -10.57 -1.69
C ARG A 52 2.36 -10.15 -0.26
N PHE A 53 2.35 -8.85 0.01
CA PHE A 53 2.09 -8.30 1.35
C PHE A 53 0.63 -7.88 1.56
N GLN A 54 -0.23 -8.04 0.54
CA GLN A 54 -1.62 -7.59 0.57
C GLN A 54 -1.75 -6.11 0.99
N LEU A 55 -0.89 -5.27 0.42
CA LEU A 55 -0.87 -3.83 0.65
C LEU A 55 -1.33 -3.12 -0.61
N PRO A 56 -2.40 -2.31 -0.58
CA PRO A 56 -2.73 -1.47 -1.74
C PRO A 56 -1.62 -0.45 -2.02
N VAL A 57 -1.60 0.08 -3.24
CA VAL A 57 -0.58 1.05 -3.67
C VAL A 57 -1.23 2.38 -4.01
N TYR A 58 -0.75 3.46 -3.41
CA TYR A 58 -0.95 4.82 -3.89
C TYR A 58 0.23 5.22 -4.77
N ALA A 59 0.02 5.19 -6.09
CA ALA A 59 1.03 5.52 -7.07
C ALA A 59 0.92 7.00 -7.45
N PHE A 60 1.94 7.78 -7.12
CA PHE A 60 2.01 9.22 -7.38
C PHE A 60 2.96 9.51 -8.53
N SER A 61 2.46 10.21 -9.55
CA SER A 61 3.26 10.64 -10.70
C SER A 61 3.62 12.11 -10.58
N VAL A 62 4.92 12.41 -10.64
CA VAL A 62 5.45 13.79 -10.57
C VAL A 62 5.11 14.58 -11.84
N ASP A 63 5.08 13.93 -13.00
CA ASP A 63 4.72 14.52 -14.29
C ASP A 63 3.26 14.25 -14.70
N GLY A 64 2.49 13.54 -13.86
CA GLY A 64 1.09 13.21 -14.07
C GLY A 64 0.84 12.10 -15.10
N ALA A 65 1.88 11.62 -15.79
CA ALA A 65 1.78 10.53 -16.75
C ALA A 65 1.96 9.16 -16.08
N GLY A 66 1.27 8.14 -16.61
CA GLY A 66 1.34 6.76 -16.13
C GLY A 66 2.55 5.98 -16.66
N ILE A 67 2.79 4.81 -16.06
CA ILE A 67 3.76 3.80 -16.51
C ILE A 67 3.10 2.41 -16.47
N PRO A 68 3.64 1.37 -17.12
CA PRO A 68 3.08 0.03 -17.05
C PRO A 68 2.90 -0.46 -15.60
N GLY A 69 1.70 -0.92 -15.27
CA GLY A 69 1.28 -1.32 -13.92
C GLY A 69 0.71 -0.17 -13.06
N PHE A 70 0.86 1.08 -13.51
CA PHE A 70 0.35 2.29 -12.85
C PHE A 70 -0.12 3.31 -13.92
N GLU A 71 -1.08 2.89 -14.75
CA GLU A 71 -1.55 3.65 -15.92
C GLU A 71 -2.37 4.89 -15.55
N VAL A 72 -3.05 4.87 -14.40
CA VAL A 72 -3.87 5.98 -13.89
C VAL A 72 -3.32 6.45 -12.54
N PRO A 73 -2.17 7.15 -12.51
CA PRO A 73 -1.57 7.58 -11.26
C PRO A 73 -2.25 8.83 -10.70
N ILE A 74 -1.99 9.09 -9.43
CA ILE A 74 -2.39 10.33 -8.77
C ILE A 74 -1.32 11.39 -9.07
N PRO A 75 -1.67 12.55 -9.63
CA PRO A 75 -0.68 13.61 -9.85
C PRO A 75 -0.17 14.16 -8.51
N VAL A 76 1.13 14.41 -8.41
CA VAL A 76 1.72 15.05 -7.22
C VAL A 76 1.31 16.51 -7.15
N THR A 77 0.61 16.90 -6.08
CA THR A 77 0.36 18.31 -5.76
C THR A 77 1.51 18.91 -4.96
N LEU A 78 1.57 20.24 -4.83
CA LEU A 78 2.55 20.92 -3.99
C LEU A 78 2.48 20.45 -2.52
N GLU A 79 1.27 20.24 -2.01
CA GLU A 79 1.03 19.75 -0.64
C GLU A 79 1.62 18.35 -0.45
N ILE A 80 1.31 17.42 -1.36
CA ILE A 80 1.84 16.05 -1.32
C ILE A 80 3.36 16.07 -1.45
N GLY A 81 3.90 16.82 -2.41
CA GLY A 81 5.34 16.95 -2.60
C GLY A 81 6.05 17.45 -1.34
N SER A 82 5.54 18.52 -0.72
CA SER A 82 6.13 19.08 0.50
C SER A 82 6.04 18.16 1.72
N THR A 83 5.01 17.32 1.78
CA THR A 83 4.79 16.37 2.86
C THR A 83 5.81 15.22 2.80
N PHE A 84 6.02 14.63 1.63
CA PHE A 84 6.93 13.47 1.47
C PHE A 84 8.41 13.87 1.26
N PHE A 85 8.66 15.08 0.78
CA PHE A 85 9.99 15.60 0.46
C PHE A 85 10.22 17.00 1.06
N PRO A 86 10.30 17.12 2.40
CA PRO A 86 10.51 18.41 3.06
C PRO A 86 11.89 19.01 2.73
N ASN A 87 12.01 20.35 2.85
CA ASN A 87 13.23 21.16 2.68
C ASN A 87 13.66 21.53 1.25
N ASN A 88 12.72 21.81 0.33
CA ASN A 88 13.03 22.19 -1.05
C ASN A 88 13.84 21.13 -1.84
N GLY A 89 13.90 19.91 -1.33
CA GLY A 89 14.57 18.82 -2.01
C GLY A 89 13.77 18.43 -3.24
N LYS A 90 14.39 18.46 -4.42
CA LYS A 90 13.83 17.77 -5.59
C LYS A 90 13.56 16.32 -5.19
N ALA A 91 12.36 15.82 -5.46
CA ALA A 91 12.03 14.43 -5.20
C ALA A 91 13.06 13.55 -5.91
N VAL A 92 13.77 12.71 -5.14
CA VAL A 92 14.62 11.66 -5.71
C VAL A 92 13.70 10.47 -5.97
N ILE A 93 13.61 10.09 -7.24
CA ILE A 93 12.58 9.20 -7.77
C ILE A 93 13.27 8.00 -8.44
N PRO A 94 12.79 6.75 -8.25
CA PRO A 94 11.60 6.36 -7.49
C PRO A 94 11.76 6.48 -5.98
N ALA A 95 10.63 6.64 -5.27
CA ALA A 95 10.60 6.63 -3.80
C ALA A 95 9.45 5.76 -3.31
N THR A 96 9.69 4.94 -2.28
CA THR A 96 8.67 4.07 -1.71
C THR A 96 8.52 4.30 -0.22
N PHE A 97 7.29 4.35 0.27
CA PHE A 97 6.94 4.52 1.68
C PHE A 97 5.87 3.52 2.12
N LEU A 98 5.82 3.23 3.41
CA LEU A 98 4.70 2.58 4.07
C LEU A 98 3.87 3.67 4.76
N MET A 99 2.58 3.76 4.45
CA MET A 99 1.69 4.77 5.03
C MET A 99 0.56 4.08 5.79
N ASN A 100 0.21 4.58 6.98
CA ASN A 100 -1.05 4.24 7.62
C ASN A 100 -2.18 5.06 6.98
N VAL A 101 -3.19 4.38 6.43
CA VAL A 101 -4.26 5.04 5.67
C VAL A 101 -5.20 5.89 6.53
N ASN A 102 -5.28 5.61 7.84
CA ASN A 102 -6.13 6.35 8.76
C ASN A 102 -5.43 7.62 9.27
N SER A 103 -4.19 7.49 9.75
CA SER A 103 -3.42 8.62 10.30
C SER A 103 -2.74 9.47 9.22
N ARG A 104 -2.57 8.92 8.01
CA ARG A 104 -1.76 9.48 6.90
C ARG A 104 -0.29 9.68 7.23
N LYS A 105 0.19 9.15 8.37
CA LYS A 105 1.62 9.11 8.70
C LYS A 105 2.31 8.03 7.88
N PHE A 106 3.59 8.22 7.59
CA PHE A 106 4.34 7.31 6.74
C PHE A 106 5.79 7.14 7.20
N SER A 107 6.38 6.00 6.81
CA SER A 107 7.77 5.66 7.00
C SER A 107 8.42 5.35 5.65
N ARG A 108 9.65 5.83 5.46
CA ARG A 108 10.41 5.63 4.22
C ARG A 108 10.90 4.19 4.12
N LEU A 109 10.66 3.55 2.98
CA LEU A 109 11.13 2.19 2.68
C LEU A 109 12.35 2.19 1.76
N SER A 110 12.33 3.03 0.72
CA SER A 110 13.46 3.19 -0.20
C SER A 110 13.47 4.55 -0.91
N ILE A 111 14.65 4.95 -1.35
CA ILE A 111 14.89 6.04 -2.31
C ILE A 111 15.80 5.51 -3.39
N GLY A 112 15.42 5.74 -4.65
CA GLY A 112 16.03 5.11 -5.81
C GLY A 112 15.57 3.67 -6.00
N ASP A 113 16.01 3.09 -7.12
CA ASP A 113 15.80 1.67 -7.41
C ASP A 113 16.72 0.80 -6.53
N VAL A 114 16.15 -0.23 -5.91
CA VAL A 114 16.87 -1.21 -5.10
C VAL A 114 16.47 -2.63 -5.53
N PRO A 115 17.23 -3.67 -5.18
CA PRO A 115 16.80 -5.05 -5.40
C PRO A 115 15.43 -5.33 -4.74
N GLU A 116 14.61 -6.19 -5.35
CA GLU A 116 13.29 -6.52 -4.81
C GLU A 116 13.38 -7.14 -3.41
N SER A 117 14.40 -7.97 -3.15
CA SER A 117 14.65 -8.54 -1.83
C SER A 117 14.92 -7.47 -0.76
N THR A 118 15.67 -6.43 -1.10
CA THR A 118 15.91 -5.29 -0.22
C THR A 118 14.62 -4.54 0.08
N LEU A 119 13.81 -4.25 -0.94
CA LEU A 119 12.52 -3.58 -0.75
C LEU A 119 11.55 -4.42 0.07
N ALA A 120 11.47 -5.73 -0.19
CA ALA A 120 10.68 -6.66 0.60
C ALA A 120 11.10 -6.69 2.07
N GLN A 121 12.42 -6.66 2.33
CA GLN A 121 12.94 -6.62 3.69
C GLN A 121 12.58 -5.30 4.39
N SER A 122 12.66 -4.16 3.69
CA SER A 122 12.22 -2.87 4.24
C SER A 122 10.73 -2.90 4.61
N ILE A 123 9.87 -3.46 3.74
CA ILE A 123 8.43 -3.61 4.01
C ILE A 123 8.21 -4.49 5.25
N GLN A 124 8.83 -5.67 5.28
CA GLN A 124 8.74 -6.58 6.42
C GLN A 124 9.21 -5.91 7.71
N ASN A 125 10.35 -5.23 7.70
CA ASN A 125 10.88 -4.56 8.89
C ASN A 125 9.94 -3.46 9.37
N ALA A 126 9.44 -2.61 8.47
CA ALA A 126 8.52 -1.53 8.83
C ALA A 126 7.18 -2.06 9.40
N LEU A 127 6.67 -3.16 8.84
CA LEU A 127 5.44 -3.78 9.34
C LEU A 127 5.61 -4.46 10.71
N ASN A 128 6.82 -4.89 11.09
CA ASN A 128 7.05 -5.62 12.34
C ASN A 128 7.79 -4.81 13.42
N ASP A 129 8.28 -3.61 13.13
CA ASP A 129 8.94 -2.76 14.13
C ASP A 129 7.88 -2.00 14.94
N PRO A 130 7.73 -2.28 16.25
CA PRO A 130 6.72 -1.61 17.08
C PRO A 130 6.89 -0.09 17.12
N ARG A 131 8.13 0.41 16.98
CA ARG A 131 8.41 1.85 16.98
C ARG A 131 7.90 2.52 15.72
N VAL A 132 7.98 1.82 14.58
CA VAL A 132 7.39 2.29 13.33
C VAL A 132 5.87 2.27 13.46
N GLN A 133 5.30 1.18 13.96
CA GLN A 133 3.84 1.10 14.16
C GLN A 133 3.32 2.22 15.06
N GLU A 134 3.97 2.46 16.21
CA GLU A 134 3.62 3.56 17.13
C GLU A 134 3.75 4.93 16.46
N ALA A 135 4.83 5.16 15.71
CA ALA A 135 5.01 6.42 14.97
C ALA A 135 3.95 6.63 13.88
N LEU A 136 3.36 5.54 13.36
CA LEU A 136 2.35 5.57 12.30
C LEU A 136 0.89 5.56 12.82
N GLN A 137 0.66 5.40 14.12
CA GLN A 137 -0.68 5.52 14.72
C GLN A 137 -1.18 6.97 14.70
#